data_AF-A0A0P9WHD8-F1
#
_entry.id   AF-A0A0P9WHD8-F1
#
_cell.length_a   1.000
_cell.length_b   1.000
_cell.length_c   1.000
_cell.angle_alpha   90.00
_cell.angle_beta   90.00
_cell.angle_gamma   90.00
#
_symmetry.space_group_name_H-M   'P 1'
#
loop_
_entity.id
_entity.type
_entity.pdbx_description
1 polymer ?
#
loop_
_entity_poly.entity_id
_entity_poly.type
_entity_poly.pdbx_seq_one_letter_code
_entity_poly.pdbx_strand_id
1 'polypeptide(L)'
;MQLLNGHPIALSFKGESFDFTHLHPASVTFNLLGGAQVAGECRFKSHCYTRELDDWESELGLIRIDDDNGNKRFFCPIRHALSLKLLGWIARWCDQKCILSKDPKHGVENWLIAEDSTGMKVKVAFSIAKHYSLPLGVMIWIKTTHPYDRSAPPEATRDNSTPFNTLAKTVAHTGKQPKIAKPRGGS
;
A
#
# COMPACT_ATOMS: atom_id res chain seq x y z
N MET A 1 -11.51 -14.92 10.91
CA MET A 1 -10.61 -14.22 11.87
C MET A 1 -11.46 -13.28 12.70
N GLN A 2 -11.28 -13.23 14.03
CA GLN A 2 -11.93 -12.21 14.84
C GLN A 2 -11.22 -10.88 14.61
N LEU A 3 -11.97 -9.79 14.46
CA LEU A 3 -11.42 -8.45 14.42
C LEU A 3 -11.65 -7.80 15.79
N LEU A 4 -10.62 -7.20 16.36
CA LEU A 4 -10.76 -6.32 17.53
C LEU A 4 -10.64 -4.89 17.04
N ASN A 5 -11.73 -4.11 17.17
CA ASN A 5 -11.80 -2.73 16.67
C ASN A 5 -11.47 -2.57 15.18
N GLY A 6 -11.82 -3.57 14.35
CA GLY A 6 -11.53 -3.57 12.91
C GLY A 6 -10.10 -3.98 12.57
N HIS A 7 -9.31 -4.46 13.54
CA HIS A 7 -7.95 -4.94 13.33
C HIS A 7 -7.81 -6.45 13.55
N PRO A 8 -6.95 -7.12 12.76
CA PRO A 8 -6.67 -8.54 12.93
C PRO A 8 -6.07 -8.82 14.32
N ILE A 9 -6.65 -9.78 15.04
CA ILE A 9 -6.03 -10.30 16.27
C ILE A 9 -4.88 -11.26 15.96
N ALA A 10 -4.04 -11.57 16.95
CA ALA A 10 -3.00 -12.58 16.79
C ALA A 10 -3.54 -13.92 16.26
N LEU A 11 -2.76 -14.59 15.41
CA LEU A 11 -3.14 -15.81 14.70
C LEU A 11 -2.11 -16.91 14.93
N SER A 12 -2.55 -18.12 15.24
CA SER A 12 -1.67 -19.30 15.21
C SER A 12 -1.83 -20.05 13.89
N PHE A 13 -0.72 -20.31 13.18
CA PHE A 13 -0.70 -21.05 11.93
C PHE A 13 0.54 -21.94 11.87
N LYS A 14 0.34 -23.25 11.65
CA LYS A 14 1.42 -24.27 11.61
C LYS A 14 2.36 -24.25 12.83
N GLY A 15 1.81 -23.97 14.02
CA GLY A 15 2.58 -23.91 15.27
C GLY A 15 3.32 -22.59 15.52
N GLU A 16 3.27 -21.65 14.56
CA GLU A 16 3.81 -20.31 14.72
C GLU A 16 2.72 -19.31 15.12
N SER A 17 3.09 -18.32 15.93
CA SER A 17 2.20 -17.22 16.33
C SER A 17 2.55 -15.95 15.56
N PHE A 18 1.54 -15.36 14.92
CA PHE A 18 1.65 -14.15 14.13
C PHE A 18 0.93 -13.00 14.83
N ASP A 19 1.67 -11.94 15.13
CA ASP A 19 1.12 -10.69 15.64
C ASP A 19 0.80 -9.71 14.50
N PHE A 20 -0.20 -8.84 14.68
CA PHE A 20 -0.60 -7.86 13.66
C PHE A 20 -0.70 -6.43 14.19
N THR A 21 -0.15 -6.15 15.39
CA THR A 21 -0.23 -4.81 15.99
C THR A 21 0.43 -3.74 15.12
N HIS A 22 1.42 -4.09 14.32
CA HIS A 22 2.07 -3.21 13.35
C HIS A 22 1.15 -2.76 12.21
N LEU A 23 -0.02 -3.40 12.03
CA LEU A 23 -1.04 -3.03 11.05
C LEU A 23 -2.17 -2.18 11.66
N HIS A 24 -2.04 -1.79 12.93
CA HIS A 24 -2.88 -0.73 13.49
C HIS A 24 -2.60 0.62 12.81
N PRO A 25 -3.56 1.56 12.79
CA PRO A 25 -3.37 2.88 12.21
C PRO A 25 -2.18 3.56 12.87
N ALA A 26 -1.27 4.08 12.05
CA ALA A 26 -0.02 4.65 12.52
C ALA A 26 0.21 6.03 11.91
N SER A 27 0.67 6.96 12.74
CA SER A 27 1.04 8.30 12.30
C SER A 27 2.46 8.32 11.75
N VAL A 28 2.68 9.05 10.65
CA VAL A 28 3.97 9.27 10.02
C VAL A 28 4.10 10.77 9.70
N THR A 29 5.28 11.35 9.87
CA THR A 29 5.57 12.70 9.38
C THR A 29 6.39 12.62 8.12
N PHE A 30 5.86 13.14 7.01
CA PHE A 30 6.57 13.23 5.75
C PHE A 30 7.34 14.54 5.68
N ASN A 31 8.67 14.45 5.68
CA ASN A 31 9.56 15.57 5.42
C ASN A 31 9.68 15.76 3.90
N LEU A 32 8.90 16.69 3.38
CA LEU A 32 8.81 17.00 1.97
C LEU A 32 10.07 17.73 1.47
N LEU A 33 10.39 17.57 0.19
CA LEU A 33 11.46 18.35 -0.44
C LEU A 33 11.13 19.85 -0.34
N GLY A 34 12.13 20.63 0.10
CA GLY A 34 11.96 22.06 0.39
C GLY A 34 11.56 22.37 1.84
N GLY A 35 11.64 21.39 2.75
CA GLY A 35 11.51 21.60 4.20
C GLY A 35 10.08 21.67 4.73
N ALA A 36 9.07 21.47 3.88
CA ALA A 36 7.69 21.36 4.32
C ALA A 36 7.44 20.02 5.03
N GLN A 37 6.46 19.99 5.93
CA GLN A 37 6.03 18.77 6.60
C GLN A 37 4.55 18.50 6.31
N VAL A 38 4.23 17.23 6.06
CA VAL A 38 2.85 16.74 5.93
C VAL A 38 2.65 15.61 6.93
N ALA A 39 1.61 15.72 7.74
CA ALA A 39 1.20 14.65 8.63
C ALA A 39 0.50 13.54 7.84
N GLY A 40 0.85 12.30 8.12
CA GLY A 40 0.28 11.11 7.48
C GLY A 40 -0.36 10.21 8.52
N GLU A 41 -1.55 9.69 8.22
CA GLU A 41 -2.11 8.52 8.90
C GLU A 41 -2.09 7.34 7.92
N CYS A 42 -1.36 6.28 8.26
CA CYS A 42 -1.26 5.06 7.48
C CYS A 42 -2.24 4.03 8.02
N ARG A 43 -3.03 3.43 7.12
CA ARG A 43 -3.96 2.33 7.40
C ARG A 43 -3.64 1.15 6.48
N PHE A 44 -3.80 -0.06 6.99
CA PHE A 44 -3.42 -1.27 6.27
C PHE A 44 -4.63 -2.14 5.99
N LYS A 45 -4.79 -2.56 4.74
CA LYS A 45 -5.85 -3.49 4.32
C LYS A 45 -5.42 -4.94 4.53
N SER A 46 -6.39 -5.84 4.60
CA SER A 46 -6.17 -7.29 4.79
C SER A 46 -5.20 -7.89 3.77
N HIS A 47 -5.17 -7.38 2.52
CA HIS A 47 -4.23 -7.89 1.51
C HIS A 47 -2.74 -7.69 1.84
N CYS A 48 -2.39 -6.95 2.91
CA CYS A 48 -1.03 -6.91 3.44
C CYS A 48 -0.60 -8.24 4.10
N TYR A 49 -1.53 -9.12 4.47
CA TYR A 49 -1.24 -10.42 5.09
C TYR A 49 -2.08 -11.57 4.53
N THR A 50 -2.93 -11.31 3.53
CA THR A 50 -3.75 -12.32 2.86
C THR A 50 -3.52 -12.34 1.35
N ARG A 51 -3.75 -13.48 0.70
CA ARG A 51 -3.70 -13.66 -0.76
C ARG A 51 -4.94 -14.37 -1.31
N GLU A 52 -5.14 -14.25 -2.62
CA GLU A 52 -5.97 -15.22 -3.36
C GLU A 52 -5.20 -16.55 -3.48
N LEU A 53 -5.94 -17.65 -3.58
CA LEU A 53 -5.38 -18.94 -3.95
C LEU A 53 -5.57 -19.15 -5.44
N ASP A 54 -4.59 -19.79 -6.07
CA ASP A 54 -4.83 -20.41 -7.36
C ASP A 54 -5.72 -21.66 -7.17
N ASP A 55 -6.40 -22.10 -8.23
CA ASP A 55 -7.38 -23.20 -8.14
C ASP A 55 -6.79 -24.49 -7.53
N TRP A 56 -5.52 -24.77 -7.84
CA TRP A 56 -4.77 -25.93 -7.35
C TRP A 56 -4.35 -25.83 -5.88
N GLU A 57 -4.44 -24.65 -5.26
CA GLU A 57 -4.03 -24.41 -3.87
C GLU A 57 -5.17 -24.53 -2.86
N SER A 58 -6.39 -24.76 -3.33
CA SER A 58 -7.60 -24.83 -2.50
C SER A 58 -7.53 -25.90 -1.39
N GLU A 59 -6.68 -26.91 -1.56
CA GLU A 59 -6.47 -28.02 -0.61
C GLU A 59 -5.37 -27.75 0.43
N LEU A 60 -4.64 -26.64 0.35
CA LEU A 60 -3.46 -26.36 1.21
C LEU A 60 -3.81 -26.10 2.70
N GLY A 61 -5.09 -26.16 3.09
CA GLY A 61 -5.52 -25.96 4.48
C GLY A 61 -5.21 -24.56 5.02
N LEU A 62 -5.14 -23.55 4.14
CA LEU A 62 -4.85 -22.17 4.54
C LEU A 62 -6.04 -21.54 5.28
N ILE A 63 -5.72 -20.69 6.25
CA ILE A 63 -6.75 -20.03 7.06
C ILE A 63 -7.47 -18.98 6.20
N ARG A 64 -8.77 -19.18 5.98
CA ARG A 64 -9.63 -18.23 5.26
C ARG A 64 -9.86 -16.96 6.08
N ILE A 65 -9.68 -15.83 5.44
CA ILE A 65 -9.90 -14.47 5.95
C ILE A 65 -10.56 -13.69 4.82
N ASP A 66 -11.84 -13.35 4.95
CA ASP A 66 -12.52 -12.57 3.90
C ASP A 66 -12.09 -11.10 3.97
N ASP A 67 -11.95 -10.44 2.81
CA ASP A 67 -11.64 -9.01 2.75
C ASP A 67 -12.87 -8.13 3.04
N ASP A 68 -12.66 -6.80 3.12
CA ASP A 68 -13.72 -5.83 3.41
C ASP A 68 -14.90 -5.87 2.41
N ASN A 69 -14.71 -6.47 1.23
CA ASN A 69 -15.73 -6.62 0.20
C ASN A 69 -16.36 -8.03 0.20
N GLY A 70 -16.01 -8.89 1.16
CA GLY A 70 -16.48 -10.27 1.25
C GLY A 70 -15.78 -11.23 0.27
N ASN A 71 -14.69 -10.82 -0.39
CA ASN A 71 -13.94 -11.74 -1.24
C ASN A 71 -13.13 -12.69 -0.38
N LYS A 72 -13.11 -13.96 -0.80
CA LYS A 72 -12.32 -15.00 -0.13
C LYS A 72 -10.83 -14.69 -0.29
N ARG A 73 -10.15 -14.50 0.84
CA ARG A 73 -8.68 -14.46 0.91
C ARG A 73 -8.20 -15.46 1.95
N PHE A 74 -6.90 -15.73 1.93
CA PHE A 74 -6.27 -16.72 2.79
C PHE A 74 -4.98 -16.16 3.37
N PHE A 75 -4.71 -16.49 4.63
CA PHE A 75 -3.52 -16.04 5.34
C PHE A 75 -2.25 -16.41 4.57
N CYS A 76 -1.33 -15.44 4.44
CA CYS A 76 -0.06 -15.62 3.75
C CYS A 76 1.09 -15.14 4.65
N PRO A 77 1.91 -16.07 5.20
CA PRO A 77 3.02 -15.70 6.07
C PRO A 77 4.09 -14.85 5.35
N ILE A 78 4.26 -15.05 4.03
CA ILE A 78 5.17 -14.22 3.23
C ILE A 78 4.69 -12.77 3.19
N ARG A 79 3.40 -12.54 2.92
CA ARG A 79 2.84 -11.17 2.91
C ARG A 79 2.91 -10.56 4.31
N HIS A 80 2.59 -11.33 5.35
CA HIS A 80 2.76 -10.89 6.74
C HIS A 80 4.20 -10.43 7.03
N ALA A 81 5.21 -11.22 6.66
CA ALA A 81 6.61 -10.86 6.87
C ALA A 81 7.02 -9.57 6.13
N LEU A 82 6.49 -9.34 4.93
CA LEU A 82 6.70 -8.08 4.19
C LEU A 82 5.98 -6.91 4.85
N SER A 83 4.79 -7.15 5.42
CA SER A 83 4.00 -6.12 6.06
C SER A 83 4.69 -5.49 7.29
N LEU A 84 5.54 -6.24 7.98
CA LEU A 84 6.39 -5.74 9.09
C LEU A 84 7.34 -4.62 8.63
N LYS A 85 7.72 -4.58 7.36
CA LYS A 85 8.66 -3.60 6.79
C LYS A 85 7.98 -2.32 6.30
N LEU A 86 6.64 -2.32 6.19
CA LEU A 86 5.88 -1.28 5.49
C LEU A 86 6.08 0.12 6.06
N LEU A 87 5.96 0.30 7.37
CA LEU A 87 6.10 1.63 7.96
C LEU A 87 7.51 2.23 7.72
N GLY A 88 8.54 1.39 7.82
CA GLY A 88 9.92 1.80 7.50
C GLY A 88 10.13 2.14 6.02
N TRP A 89 9.41 1.49 5.10
CA TRP A 89 9.42 1.88 3.69
C TRP A 89 8.67 3.19 3.46
N ILE A 90 7.47 3.34 4.02
CA ILE A 90 6.61 4.52 3.83
C ILE A 90 7.31 5.79 4.28
N ALA A 91 8.00 5.76 5.43
CA ALA A 91 8.77 6.89 5.93
C ALA A 91 9.84 7.41 4.96
N ARG A 92 10.27 6.59 3.98
CA ARG A 92 11.32 6.90 3.00
C ARG A 92 10.78 7.21 1.60
N TRP A 93 9.46 7.32 1.43
CA TRP A 93 8.85 7.51 0.11
C TRP A 93 9.03 8.90 -0.49
N CYS A 94 9.42 9.91 0.29
CA CYS A 94 9.46 11.31 -0.16
C CYS A 94 10.26 11.54 -1.45
N ASP A 95 11.31 10.75 -1.66
CA ASP A 95 12.20 10.85 -2.84
C ASP A 95 11.82 9.90 -3.98
N GLN A 96 10.75 9.12 -3.81
CA GLN A 96 10.36 8.09 -4.77
C GLN A 96 9.29 8.56 -5.77
N LYS A 97 9.34 7.99 -6.98
CA LYS A 97 8.32 8.20 -8.01
C LYS A 97 7.18 7.21 -7.82
N CYS A 98 5.99 7.73 -7.58
CA CYS A 98 4.76 6.94 -7.52
C CYS A 98 4.24 6.75 -8.94
N ILE A 99 4.02 5.49 -9.33
CA ILE A 99 3.35 5.14 -10.59
C ILE A 99 1.85 5.20 -10.35
N LEU A 100 1.11 5.83 -11.26
CA LEU A 100 -0.34 5.93 -11.20
C LEU A 100 -0.93 4.93 -12.20
N SER A 101 -1.61 3.90 -11.67
CA SER A 101 -2.47 3.06 -12.48
C SER A 101 -3.87 3.67 -12.51
N LYS A 102 -4.41 3.85 -13.71
CA LYS A 102 -5.84 4.10 -13.90
C LYS A 102 -6.50 2.74 -14.09
N ASP A 103 -6.97 2.15 -13.01
CA ASP A 103 -7.82 0.97 -13.11
C ASP A 103 -9.26 1.46 -13.41
N PRO A 104 -9.86 1.08 -14.55
CA PRO A 104 -11.22 1.50 -14.89
C PRO A 104 -12.29 1.01 -13.89
N LYS A 105 -12.01 -0.09 -13.17
CA LYS A 105 -12.91 -0.72 -12.20
C LYS A 105 -12.63 -0.27 -10.77
N HIS A 106 -11.37 0.00 -10.43
CA HIS A 106 -10.92 0.29 -9.06
C HIS A 106 -10.46 1.74 -8.83
N GLY A 107 -10.54 2.58 -9.86
CA GLY A 107 -10.14 3.98 -9.80
C GLY A 107 -8.63 4.20 -9.93
N VAL A 108 -8.15 5.36 -9.47
CA VAL A 108 -6.72 5.69 -9.50
C VAL A 108 -6.01 5.02 -8.33
N GLU A 109 -5.05 4.16 -8.61
CA GLU A 109 -4.19 3.51 -7.62
C GLU A 109 -2.74 3.97 -7.79
N ASN A 110 -2.06 4.25 -6.66
CA ASN A 110 -0.67 4.68 -6.65
C ASN A 110 0.22 3.53 -6.21
N TRP A 111 1.29 3.25 -6.95
CA TRP A 111 2.21 2.16 -6.66
C TRP A 111 3.62 2.72 -6.45
N LEU A 112 4.33 2.12 -5.50
CA LEU A 112 5.76 2.33 -5.29
C LEU A 112 6.47 0.98 -5.26
N ILE A 113 7.73 0.96 -5.70
CA ILE A 113 8.60 -0.20 -5.59
C ILE A 113 9.50 0.04 -4.39
N ALA A 114 9.24 -0.71 -3.32
CA ALA A 114 10.13 -0.77 -2.17
C ALA A 114 11.18 -1.87 -2.39
N GLU A 115 12.38 -1.66 -1.87
CA GLU A 115 13.41 -2.69 -1.86
C GLU A 115 13.72 -3.06 -0.40
N ASP A 116 13.84 -4.34 -0.13
CA ASP A 116 14.27 -4.83 1.16
C ASP A 116 15.79 -4.99 1.26
N SER A 117 16.32 -5.33 2.43
CA SER A 117 17.77 -5.45 2.65
C SER A 117 18.45 -6.56 1.83
N THR A 118 17.68 -7.44 1.19
CA THR A 118 18.18 -8.54 0.34
C THR A 118 18.18 -8.17 -1.15
N GLY A 119 17.71 -6.97 -1.50
CA GLY A 119 17.49 -6.55 -2.89
C GLY A 119 16.16 -7.03 -3.47
N MET A 120 15.29 -7.64 -2.66
CA MET A 120 13.96 -8.04 -3.11
C MET A 120 13.11 -6.79 -3.35
N LYS A 121 12.67 -6.62 -4.60
CA LYS A 121 11.73 -5.57 -4.98
C LYS A 121 10.30 -5.99 -4.70
N VAL A 122 9.58 -5.13 -3.97
CA VAL A 122 8.22 -5.35 -3.51
C VAL A 122 7.36 -4.21 -4.02
N LYS A 123 6.28 -4.57 -4.72
CA LYS A 123 5.26 -3.60 -5.11
C LYS A 123 4.39 -3.28 -3.90
N VAL A 124 4.31 -2.00 -3.54
CA VAL A 124 3.39 -1.48 -2.52
C VAL A 124 2.34 -0.62 -3.21
N ALA A 125 1.09 -1.08 -3.21
CA ALA A 125 -0.02 -0.32 -3.78
C ALA A 125 -0.77 0.41 -2.67
N PHE A 126 -1.13 1.66 -2.93
CA PHE A 126 -1.81 2.51 -1.96
C PHE A 126 -2.79 3.48 -2.62
N SER A 127 -3.75 3.94 -1.81
CA SER A 127 -4.54 5.13 -2.10
C SER A 127 -4.22 6.23 -1.10
N ILE A 128 -4.33 7.47 -1.53
CA ILE A 128 -4.07 8.64 -0.72
C ILE A 128 -5.23 9.64 -0.85
N ALA A 129 -5.68 10.19 0.27
CA ALA A 129 -6.70 11.23 0.33
C ALA A 129 -6.30 12.31 1.33
N LYS A 130 -6.96 13.47 1.27
CA LYS A 130 -6.79 14.50 2.30
C LYS A 130 -7.32 13.96 3.63
N HIS A 131 -6.58 14.22 4.70
CA HIS A 131 -7.04 13.86 6.03
C HIS A 131 -8.25 14.70 6.42
N TYR A 132 -9.25 14.10 7.05
CA TYR A 132 -10.49 14.80 7.43
C TYR A 132 -10.30 15.80 8.58
N SER A 133 -9.36 15.52 9.49
CA SER A 133 -9.14 16.35 10.69
C SER A 133 -7.80 17.08 10.75
N LEU A 134 -6.84 16.76 9.88
CA LEU A 134 -5.50 17.37 9.93
C LEU A 134 -5.40 18.43 8.83
N PRO A 135 -5.14 19.72 9.15
CA PRO A 135 -5.18 20.82 8.17
C PRO A 135 -4.27 20.62 6.96
N LEU A 136 -3.08 20.05 7.17
CA LEU A 136 -2.10 19.67 6.15
C LEU A 136 -1.74 18.19 6.32
N GLY A 137 -2.77 17.35 6.31
CA GLY A 137 -2.60 15.91 6.47
C GLY A 137 -3.08 15.09 5.28
N VAL A 138 -2.54 13.89 5.17
CA VAL A 138 -2.99 12.85 4.25
C VAL A 138 -3.36 11.59 5.01
N MET A 139 -4.37 10.90 4.50
CA MET A 139 -4.67 9.52 4.89
C MET A 139 -4.18 8.60 3.77
N ILE A 140 -3.40 7.59 4.12
CA ILE A 140 -2.81 6.63 3.19
C ILE A 140 -3.33 5.25 3.54
N TRP A 141 -3.98 4.60 2.59
CA TRP A 141 -4.39 3.20 2.73
C TRP A 141 -3.46 2.33 1.91
N ILE A 142 -2.70 1.48 2.59
CA ILE A 142 -1.88 0.45 1.97
C ILE A 142 -2.80 -0.71 1.64
N LYS A 143 -2.98 -0.93 0.33
CA LYS A 143 -3.92 -1.92 -0.17
C LYS A 143 -3.28 -3.30 -0.23
N THR A 144 -2.08 -3.40 -0.79
CA THR A 144 -1.37 -4.68 -0.95
C THR A 144 0.14 -4.50 -0.91
N THR A 145 0.82 -5.55 -0.45
CA THR A 145 2.27 -5.73 -0.53
C THR A 145 2.55 -7.08 -1.15
N HIS A 146 3.20 -7.10 -2.32
CA HIS A 146 3.56 -8.37 -2.95
C HIS A 146 4.88 -8.30 -3.72
N PRO A 147 5.65 -9.40 -3.73
CA PRO A 147 6.59 -9.68 -4.80
C PRO A 147 5.79 -9.94 -6.09
N TYR A 148 5.56 -8.90 -6.88
CA TYR A 148 4.99 -8.95 -8.24
C TYR A 148 3.99 -10.08 -8.52
N ASP A 149 2.89 -10.18 -7.74
CA ASP A 149 1.88 -11.20 -8.06
C ASP A 149 1.32 -10.89 -9.44
N ARG A 150 1.45 -11.85 -10.35
CA ARG A 150 0.94 -11.83 -11.73
C ARG A 150 1.60 -10.85 -12.71
N SER A 151 2.13 -9.70 -12.27
CA SER A 151 2.89 -8.80 -13.15
C SER A 151 3.84 -7.83 -12.43
N ALA A 152 4.98 -7.57 -13.08
CA ALA A 152 5.85 -6.45 -12.73
C ALA A 152 5.14 -5.13 -13.09
N PRO A 153 5.19 -4.09 -12.21
CA PRO A 153 4.70 -2.78 -12.55
C PRO A 153 5.54 -2.20 -13.70
N PRO A 154 4.96 -1.33 -14.54
CA PRO A 154 5.72 -0.64 -15.56
C PRO A 154 6.79 0.25 -14.92
N GLU A 155 7.87 0.53 -15.64
CA GLU A 155 8.86 1.52 -15.23
C GLU A 155 8.22 2.92 -15.12
N ALA A 156 8.77 3.74 -14.21
CA ALA A 156 8.28 5.08 -14.00
C ALA A 156 8.67 6.00 -15.17
N THR A 157 7.68 6.44 -15.94
CA THR A 157 7.81 7.40 -17.05
C THR A 157 7.25 8.77 -16.64
N ARG A 158 7.48 9.78 -17.49
CA ARG A 158 6.95 11.14 -17.25
C ARG A 158 5.41 11.20 -17.27
N ASP A 159 4.77 10.31 -18.03
CA ASP A 159 3.33 10.30 -18.31
C ASP A 159 2.56 9.27 -17.47
N ASN A 160 3.24 8.44 -16.67
CA ASN A 160 2.61 7.48 -15.76
C ASN A 160 2.97 7.70 -14.28
N SER A 161 3.86 8.64 -13.94
CA SER A 161 4.36 8.77 -12.56
C SER A 161 4.41 10.21 -12.06
N THR A 162 4.40 10.36 -10.73
CA THR A 162 4.61 11.62 -10.03
C THR A 162 5.47 11.40 -8.78
N PRO A 163 6.36 12.32 -8.40
CA PRO A 163 7.07 12.20 -7.12
C PRO A 163 6.10 12.15 -5.94
N PHE A 164 6.34 11.26 -4.97
CA PHE A 164 5.51 11.16 -3.76
C PHE A 164 5.39 12.50 -3.06
N ASN A 165 6.49 13.26 -2.98
CA ASN A 165 6.51 14.61 -2.46
C ASN A 165 5.43 15.51 -3.07
N THR A 166 5.32 15.50 -4.40
CA THR A 166 4.32 16.27 -5.15
C THR A 166 2.91 15.75 -4.90
N LEU A 167 2.74 14.42 -4.87
CA LEU A 167 1.46 13.77 -4.59
C LEU A 167 0.94 14.14 -3.19
N ALA A 168 1.75 13.89 -2.15
CA ALA A 168 1.39 14.15 -0.76
C ALA A 168 1.07 15.63 -0.54
N LYS A 169 1.92 16.55 -1.05
CA LYS A 169 1.67 17.99 -0.98
C LYS A 169 0.34 18.37 -1.64
N THR A 170 0.13 17.94 -2.87
CA THR A 170 -1.07 18.32 -3.64
C THR A 170 -2.35 17.81 -2.97
N VAL A 171 -2.34 16.55 -2.51
CA VAL A 171 -3.49 15.94 -1.85
C VAL A 171 -3.77 16.60 -0.50
N ALA A 172 -2.75 16.86 0.32
CA ALA A 172 -2.92 17.54 1.61
C ALA A 172 -3.60 18.91 1.45
N HIS A 173 -3.20 19.70 0.45
CA HIS A 173 -3.74 21.03 0.22
C HIS A 173 -5.13 20.99 -0.42
N THR A 174 -5.30 20.20 -1.49
CA THR A 174 -6.44 20.32 -2.40
C THR A 174 -7.46 19.20 -2.30
N GLY A 175 -7.11 18.07 -1.67
CA GLY A 175 -7.91 16.84 -1.71
C GLY A 175 -7.92 16.12 -3.05
N LYS A 176 -7.15 16.59 -4.04
CA LYS A 176 -7.09 16.01 -5.38
C LYS A 176 -5.67 15.50 -5.66
N GLN A 177 -5.58 14.45 -6.48
CA GLN A 177 -4.30 13.98 -7.00
C GLN A 177 -3.79 14.93 -8.10
N PRO A 178 -2.46 15.12 -8.26
CA PRO A 178 -1.89 15.95 -9.31
C PRO A 178 -2.21 15.38 -10.70
N LYS A 179 -2.40 16.26 -11.69
CA LYS A 179 -2.56 15.85 -13.09
C LYS A 179 -1.21 15.35 -13.61
N ILE A 180 -1.20 14.15 -14.18
CA ILE A 180 -0.02 13.63 -14.88
C ILE A 180 0.06 14.30 -16.26
N ALA A 181 1.28 14.58 -16.72
CA ALA A 181 1.52 15.13 -18.05
C ALA A 181 0.96 14.16 -19.11
N LYS A 182 0.27 14.69 -20.13
CA LYS A 182 -0.11 13.88 -21.29
C LYS A 182 1.15 13.46 -22.04
N PRO A 183 1.19 12.25 -22.64
CA PRO A 183 2.24 11.91 -23.59
C PRO A 183 2.28 13.02 -24.66
N ARG A 184 3.48 13.56 -24.93
CA ARG A 184 3.67 14.43 -26.10
C ARG A 184 3.41 13.51 -27.29
N GLY A 185 2.33 13.77 -28.03
CA GLY A 185 1.96 12.96 -29.18
C GLY A 185 3.15 12.80 -30.11
N GLY A 186 3.56 11.55 -30.33
CA GLY A 186 4.34 11.21 -31.51
C GLY A 186 3.41 11.38 -32.69
N SER A 187 3.71 12.37 -33.53
CA SER A 187 3.22 12.42 -34.90
C SER A 187 4.01 11.42 -35.74
#